data_AF-A0A924G647-F1
#
_entry.id   AF-A0A924G647-F1
#
_cell.length_a   1.000
_cell.length_b   1.000
_cell.length_c   1.000
_cell.angle_alpha   90.00
_cell.angle_beta   90.00
_cell.angle_gamma   90.00
#
_symmetry.space_group_name_H-M   'P 1'
#
loop_
_entity.id
_entity.type
_entity.pdbx_description
1 polymer ?
#
loop_
_entity_poly.entity_id
_entity_poly.type
_entity_poly.pdbx_seq_one_letter_code
_entity_poly.pdbx_strand_id
1 'polypeptide(L)' 'TGRKVCEMLMQRGVLVKDTHGSTIRFAPPIVVLPQDLDWAVEQLSAVLDEKRAR' A
#
# COMPACT_ATOMS: atom_id res chain seq x y z
N THR A 1 -3.82 -11.23 5.21
CA THR A 1 -4.99 -10.38 5.42
C THR A 1 -4.63 -8.98 4.93
N GLY A 2 -5.63 -8.22 4.48
CA GLY A 2 -5.47 -6.82 4.06
C GLY A 2 -4.81 -5.99 5.16
N ARG A 3 -5.29 -6.11 6.41
CA ARG A 3 -4.66 -5.50 7.59
C ARG A 3 -3.13 -5.65 7.66
N LYS A 4 -2.60 -6.87 7.50
CA LYS A 4 -1.15 -7.11 7.55
C LYS A 4 -0.42 -6.35 6.45
N VAL A 5 -1.00 -6.29 5.25
CA VAL A 5 -0.42 -5.54 4.13
C VAL A 5 -0.46 -4.04 4.41
N CYS A 6 -1.54 -3.51 4.99
CA CYS A 6 -1.62 -2.11 5.40
C CYS A 6 -0.58 -1.75 6.48
N GLU A 7 -0.36 -2.62 7.47
CA GLU A 7 0.67 -2.43 8.51
C GLU A 7 2.08 -2.43 7.90
N MET A 8 2.36 -3.30 6.93
CA MET A 8 3.64 -3.30 6.20
C MET A 8 3.84 -2.03 5.35
N LEU A 9 2.79 -1.55 4.68
CA LEU A 9 2.84 -0.30 3.92
C LEU A 9 3.06 0.91 4.82
N MET A 10 2.44 0.92 6.00
CA MET A 10 2.64 1.98 7.00
C MET A 10 4.11 2.10 7.42
N GLN A 11 4.81 0.97 7.61
CA GLN A 11 6.25 0.96 7.93
C GLN A 11 7.11 1.54 6.80
N ARG A 12 6.59 1.55 5.57
CA ARG A 12 7.25 2.11 4.38
C ARG A 12 6.76 3.52 4.04
N GLY A 13 5.98 4.15 4.92
CA GLY A 13 5.49 5.52 4.75
C GLY A 13 4.23 5.65 3.91
N VAL A 14 3.56 4.56 3.54
CA VAL A 14 2.32 4.57 2.77
C VAL A 14 1.14 4.24 3.67
N LEU A 15 0.29 5.23 3.94
CA LEU A 15 -0.92 5.05 4.74
C LEU A 15 -2.10 4.62 3.86
N VAL A 16 -2.61 3.41 4.13
CA VAL A 16 -3.77 2.82 3.45
C VAL A 16 -4.67 2.11 4.44
N LYS A 17 -5.90 1.79 4.03
CA LYS A 17 -6.86 1.08 4.86
C LYS A 17 -7.41 -0.13 4.14
N ASP A 18 -7.55 -1.25 4.85
CA ASP A 18 -8.26 -2.40 4.34
C ASP A 18 -9.78 -2.30 4.56
N THR A 19 -10.53 -2.89 3.64
CA THR A 19 -11.98 -3.12 3.75
C THR A 19 -12.27 -4.60 3.50
N HIS A 20 -13.24 -5.14 4.23
CA HIS A 20 -13.66 -6.55 4.16
C HIS A 20 -12.50 -7.57 4.26
N GLY A 21 -11.38 -7.19 4.90
CA GLY A 21 -10.25 -8.07 5.20
C GLY A 21 -9.31 -8.42 4.04
N SER A 22 -9.59 -7.99 2.82
CA SER A 22 -8.78 -8.31 1.63
C SER A 22 -8.57 -7.15 0.65
N THR A 23 -9.50 -6.19 0.58
CA THR A 23 -9.41 -5.04 -0.33
C THR A 23 -8.60 -3.94 0.34
N ILE A 24 -7.60 -3.38 -0.35
CA ILE A 24 -6.78 -2.28 0.16
C ILE A 24 -7.13 -1.02 -0.60
N ARG A 25 -7.55 0.02 0.13
CA ARG A 25 -7.94 1.31 -0.45
C ARG A 25 -6.81 2.32 -0.35
N PHE A 26 -6.35 2.77 -1.50
CA PHE A 26 -5.56 3.98 -1.67
C PHE A 26 -6.53 5.15 -1.88
N ALA A 27 -6.35 6.22 -1.11
CA ALA A 27 -7.17 7.43 -1.21
C ALA A 27 -6.27 8.68 -1.11
N PRO A 28 -5.34 8.87 -2.07
CA PRO A 28 -4.50 10.06 -2.10
C PRO A 28 -5.34 11.33 -2.35
N PRO A 29 -4.83 12.51 -2.00
CA PRO A 29 -5.48 13.77 -2.34
C PRO A 29 -5.47 13.99 -3.86
N ILE A 30 -6.43 14.78 -4.37
CA ILE A 30 -6.56 15.08 -5.82
C ILE A 30 -5.33 15.81 -6.36
N VAL A 31 -4.61 16.54 -5.51
CA VAL A 31 -3.40 17.31 -5.84
C VAL A 31 -2.10 16.49 -5.83
N VAL A 32 -2.19 15.17 -5.65
CA VAL A 32 -1.02 14.27 -5.62
C VAL A 32 -0.22 14.36 -6.92
N LEU A 33 1.11 14.32 -6.82
CA LEU A 33 1.98 14.37 -7.99
C LEU A 33 2.13 12.97 -8.61
N PRO A 34 2.37 12.86 -9.93
CA PRO A 34 2.56 11.57 -10.59
C PRO A 34 3.65 10.70 -9.93
N GLN A 35 4.79 11.31 -9.56
CA GLN A 35 5.88 10.56 -8.93
C GLN A 35 5.53 10.00 -7.54
N ASP A 36 4.61 10.64 -6.81
CA ASP A 36 4.17 10.12 -5.51
C ASP A 36 3.28 8.89 -5.68
N LEU A 37 2.51 8.83 -6.79
CA LEU A 37 1.73 7.65 -7.15
C LEU A 37 2.63 6.50 -7.57
N ASP A 38 3.63 6.77 -8.41
CA ASP A 38 4.62 5.77 -8.83
C ASP A 38 5.32 5.17 -7.61
N TRP A 39 5.79 6.02 -6.68
CA TRP A 39 6.39 5.58 -5.43
C TRP A 39 5.43 4.74 -4.57
N ALA A 40 4.17 5.14 -4.43
CA ALA A 40 3.18 4.38 -3.67
C ALA A 40 2.93 2.98 -4.27
N VAL A 41 2.93 2.87 -5.60
CA VAL A 41 2.80 1.60 -6.32
C VAL A 41 4.04 0.73 -6.15
N GLU A 42 5.25 1.31 -6.18
CA GLU A 42 6.49 0.60 -5.89
C GLU A 42 6.49 -0.01 -4.48
N GLN A 43 6.05 0.76 -3.47
CA GLN A 43 5.95 0.26 -2.10
C GLN A 43 4.94 -0.90 -2.00
N LEU A 44 3.80 -0.80 -2.70
CA LEU A 44 2.81 -1.89 -2.80
C LEU A 44 3.42 -3.15 -3.40
N SER A 45 4.10 -3.03 -4.55
CA SER A 45 4.76 -4.16 -5.21
C SER A 45 5.73 -4.86 -4.28
N ALA A 46 6.63 -4.09 -3.65
CA ALA A 46 7.63 -4.65 -2.77
C ALA A 46 7.03 -5.31 -1.51
N VAL A 47 5.85 -4.87 -1.03
CA VAL A 47 5.16 -5.53 0.09
C VAL A 47 4.59 -6.86 -0.39
N LEU A 48 3.96 -6.89 -1.57
CA LEU A 48 3.39 -8.10 -2.15
C LEU A 48 4.45 -9.15 -2.49
N ASP A 49 5.60 -8.73 -3.00
CA ASP A 49 6.74 -9.61 -3.28
C ASP A 49 7.32 -10.24 -2.01
N GLU A 50 7.53 -9.44 -0.96
CA GLU A 50 7.96 -9.95 0.36
C GLU A 50 6.93 -10.95 0.92
N LYS A 51 5.64 -10.66 0.72
CA LYS A 51 4.53 -11.53 1.13
C LYS A 51 4.48 -12.84 0.36
N ARG A 52 4.96 -12.87 -0.89
CA ARG A 52 5.03 -14.07 -1.74
C ARG A 52 6.25 -14.93 -1.43
N ALA A 53 7.35 -14.31 -0.98
CA ALA A 53 8.58 -14.99 -0.60
C ALA A 53 8.52 -15.66 0.79
N ARG A 54 7.47 -15.40 1.57
CA ARG A 54 7.17 -16.01 2.88
C ARG A 54 6.11 -17.09 2.75
#